data_AF-J7R3S7-F1
#
_entry.id   AF-J7R3S7-F1
#
_cell.length_a   1.000
_cell.length_b   1.000
_cell.length_c   1.000
_cell.angle_alpha   90.00
_cell.angle_beta   90.00
_cell.angle_gamma   90.00
#
_symmetry.space_group_name_H-M   'P 1'
#
loop_
_entity.id
_entity.type
_entity.pdbx_description
1 polymer ?
#
loop_
_entity_poly.entity_id
_entity_poly.type
_entity_poly.pdbx_seq_one_letter_code
_entity_poly.pdbx_strand_id
1 'polypeptide(L)'
;MPLNEPPADDRKFRRGKEMSRFFVSTALTLFFSKLTHRTISMMKYRPTTFQANHVIPPMNSSTKLIAPQAVALSTGLSAGFFSMVVFGTCWIFDINSVQEFTLGFKRVLSPLSERIANKVPPMEDDEATSELENELKDLFKTDK
;
A
#
# COMPACT_ATOMS: atom_id res chain seq x y z
N MET A 1 15.02 21.05 19.72
CA MET A 1 15.98 20.56 20.74
C MET A 1 16.89 19.56 20.05
N PRO A 2 18.14 19.91 19.67
CA PRO A 2 19.03 18.93 19.07
C PRO A 2 19.54 18.01 20.17
N LEU A 3 19.09 16.76 20.13
CA LEU A 3 19.59 15.68 20.98
C LEU A 3 21.01 15.35 20.53
N ASN A 4 21.92 15.34 21.51
CA ASN A 4 23.28 14.81 21.48
C ASN A 4 23.54 13.84 20.29
N GLU A 5 24.26 14.29 19.27
CA GLU A 5 24.58 13.43 18.13
C GLU A 5 25.53 12.32 18.58
N PRO A 6 25.20 11.03 18.34
CA PRO A 6 26.13 9.94 18.62
C PRO A 6 27.38 10.06 17.74
N PRO A 7 28.53 9.51 18.18
CA PRO A 7 29.79 9.58 17.45
C PRO A 7 29.67 9.06 16.02
N ALA A 8 30.48 9.60 15.10
CA ALA A 8 30.35 9.37 13.66
C ALA A 8 30.41 7.89 13.25
N ASP A 9 31.11 7.05 14.00
CA ASP A 9 31.22 5.61 13.73
C ASP A 9 29.91 4.84 13.98
N ASP A 10 29.16 5.20 15.04
CA ASP A 10 27.87 4.57 15.33
C ASP A 10 26.82 4.86 14.26
N ARG A 11 26.87 6.06 13.67
CA ARG A 11 25.94 6.45 12.58
C ARG A 11 26.15 5.61 11.33
N LYS A 12 27.40 5.29 10.98
CA LYS A 12 27.72 4.43 9.82
C LYS A 12 27.22 3.01 10.03
N PHE A 13 27.43 2.46 11.23
CA PHE A 13 26.96 1.12 11.57
C PHE A 13 25.43 1.00 11.56
N ARG A 14 24.74 2.02 12.06
CA ARG A 14 23.27 2.09 12.07
C ARG A 14 22.68 2.14 10.67
N ARG A 15 23.21 3.02 9.81
CA ARG A 15 22.78 3.14 8.41
C ARG A 15 22.97 1.86 7.61
N GLY A 16 24.03 1.08 7.90
CA GLY A 16 24.23 -0.23 7.27
C GLY A 16 23.12 -1.24 7.62
N LYS A 17 22.65 -1.23 8.88
CA LYS A 17 21.58 -2.12 9.35
C LYS A 17 20.20 -1.71 8.80
N GLU A 18 19.94 -0.42 8.65
CA GLU A 18 18.71 0.09 8.06
C GLU A 18 18.68 -0.15 6.54
N MET A 19 19.81 0.05 5.87
CA MET A 19 19.98 -0.23 4.45
C MET A 19 19.75 -1.71 4.12
N SER A 20 20.25 -2.65 4.95
CA SER A 20 20.03 -4.08 4.70
C SER A 20 18.56 -4.48 4.80
N ARG A 21 17.79 -3.90 5.75
CA ARG A 21 16.35 -4.13 5.88
C ARG A 21 15.58 -3.60 4.67
N PHE A 22 15.90 -2.40 4.21
CA PHE A 22 15.32 -1.83 3.00
C PHE A 22 15.66 -2.68 1.77
N PHE A 23 16.91 -3.14 1.66
CA PHE A 23 17.37 -3.96 0.54
C PHE A 23 16.66 -5.31 0.49
N VAL A 24 16.50 -5.99 1.64
CA VAL A 24 15.75 -7.25 1.75
C VAL A 24 14.29 -7.03 1.33
N SER A 25 13.65 -5.99 1.83
CA SER A 25 12.26 -5.66 1.48
C SER A 25 12.08 -5.36 -0.02
N THR A 26 13.02 -4.61 -0.60
CA THR A 26 13.02 -4.28 -2.03
C THR A 26 13.24 -5.54 -2.87
N ALA A 27 14.20 -6.40 -2.49
CA ALA A 27 14.46 -7.66 -3.19
C ALA A 27 13.24 -8.59 -3.14
N LEU A 28 12.56 -8.68 -1.98
CA LEU A 28 11.32 -9.44 -1.84
C LEU A 28 10.22 -8.89 -2.76
N THR A 29 10.07 -7.57 -2.82
CA THR A 29 9.07 -6.91 -3.68
C THR A 29 9.34 -7.18 -5.16
N LEU A 30 10.59 -7.06 -5.59
CA LEU A 30 10.98 -7.38 -6.97
C LEU A 30 10.77 -8.86 -7.31
N PHE A 31 11.01 -9.75 -6.34
CA PHE A 31 10.75 -11.18 -6.48
C PHE A 31 9.25 -11.46 -6.71
N PHE A 32 8.37 -10.90 -5.87
CA PHE A 32 6.92 -11.02 -6.06
C PHE A 32 6.45 -10.37 -7.36
N SER A 33 6.98 -9.21 -7.73
CA SER A 33 6.66 -8.55 -9.01
C SER A 33 7.02 -9.41 -10.21
N LYS A 34 8.21 -10.05 -10.21
CA LYS A 34 8.64 -11.01 -11.24
C LYS A 34 7.73 -12.24 -11.29
N LEU A 35 7.36 -12.79 -10.15
CA LEU A 35 6.43 -13.92 -10.08
C LEU A 35 5.06 -13.55 -10.65
N THR A 36 4.50 -12.41 -10.24
CA THR A 36 3.22 -11.90 -10.73
C THR A 36 3.25 -11.70 -12.25
N HIS A 37 4.29 -11.05 -12.79
CA HIS A 37 4.43 -10.87 -14.23
C HIS A 37 4.49 -12.20 -14.99
N ARG A 38 5.24 -13.18 -14.47
CA ARG A 38 5.32 -14.52 -15.06
C ARG A 38 3.96 -15.22 -15.01
N THR A 39 3.27 -15.17 -13.87
CA THR A 39 1.95 -15.78 -13.71
C THR A 39 0.93 -15.18 -14.67
N ILE A 40 0.86 -13.86 -14.81
CA ILE A 40 -0.05 -13.19 -15.75
C ILE A 40 0.24 -13.61 -17.20
N SER A 41 1.52 -13.69 -17.58
CA SER A 41 1.92 -14.10 -18.92
C SER A 41 1.47 -15.53 -19.27
N MET A 42 1.46 -16.43 -18.28
CA MET A 42 1.03 -17.82 -18.46
C MET A 42 -0.49 -17.98 -18.56
N MET A 43 -1.28 -16.98 -18.11
CA MET A 43 -2.75 -17.00 -18.15
C MET A 43 -3.33 -16.49 -19.48
N LYS A 44 -2.50 -16.08 -20.44
CA LYS A 44 -2.96 -15.54 -21.72
C LYS A 44 -3.55 -16.64 -22.60
N TYR A 45 -4.87 -16.64 -22.75
CA TYR A 45 -5.55 -17.46 -23.76
C TYR A 45 -5.23 -16.93 -25.16
N ARG A 46 -4.71 -17.81 -26.03
CA ARG A 46 -4.47 -17.51 -27.45
C ARG A 46 -5.41 -18.38 -28.28
N PRO A 47 -6.49 -17.80 -28.85
CA PRO A 47 -7.44 -18.58 -29.63
C PRO A 47 -6.77 -19.14 -30.89
N THR A 48 -7.11 -20.38 -31.24
CA THR A 48 -6.68 -20.99 -32.50
C THR A 48 -7.65 -20.56 -33.61
N THR A 49 -7.18 -20.46 -34.86
CA THR A 49 -7.99 -20.01 -36.00
C THR A 49 -9.18 -20.92 -36.31
N PHE A 50 -9.27 -22.10 -35.69
CA PHE A 50 -10.34 -23.09 -35.88
C PHE A 50 -11.21 -23.28 -34.63
N GLN A 51 -11.02 -22.49 -33.58
CA GLN A 51 -11.96 -22.46 -32.46
C GLN A 51 -13.19 -21.66 -32.87
N ALA A 52 -14.31 -22.36 -33.07
CA ALA A 52 -15.57 -21.73 -33.39
C ALA A 52 -16.02 -20.79 -32.25
N ASN A 53 -16.46 -19.59 -32.61
CA ASN A 53 -16.80 -18.46 -31.72
C ASN A 53 -17.91 -18.76 -30.68
N HIS A 54 -18.54 -19.95 -30.74
CA HIS A 54 -19.60 -20.39 -29.83
C HIS A 54 -19.05 -21.16 -28.62
N VAL A 55 -17.80 -21.62 -28.66
CA VAL A 55 -17.19 -22.35 -27.55
C VAL A 55 -16.63 -21.34 -26.57
N ILE A 56 -17.33 -21.16 -25.46
CA ILE A 56 -16.83 -20.40 -24.31
C ILE A 56 -15.48 -21.04 -23.91
N PRO A 57 -14.41 -20.24 -23.71
CA PRO A 57 -13.12 -20.76 -23.29
C PRO A 57 -13.28 -21.68 -22.08
N PRO A 58 -12.60 -22.83 -22.02
CA PRO A 58 -12.77 -23.79 -20.94
C PRO A 58 -12.46 -23.12 -19.58
N MET A 59 -13.51 -22.78 -18.84
CA MET A 59 -13.42 -22.23 -17.47
C MET A 59 -13.22 -23.32 -16.40
N ASN A 60 -13.15 -24.58 -16.82
CA ASN A 60 -13.17 -25.73 -15.93
C ASN A 60 -11.74 -26.20 -15.55
N SER A 61 -11.54 -26.34 -14.24
CA SER A 61 -10.31 -26.73 -13.52
C SER A 61 -9.21 -25.68 -13.31
N SER A 62 -8.78 -24.90 -14.31
CA SER A 62 -7.70 -23.92 -14.10
C SER A 62 -8.12 -22.74 -13.20
N THR A 63 -9.36 -22.26 -13.30
CA THR A 63 -9.86 -21.09 -12.56
C THR A 63 -9.84 -21.28 -11.05
N LYS A 64 -10.10 -22.52 -10.57
CA LYS A 64 -10.10 -22.85 -9.13
C LYS A 64 -8.69 -22.79 -8.50
N LEU A 65 -7.65 -23.06 -9.28
CA LEU A 65 -6.25 -22.95 -8.85
C LEU A 65 -5.70 -21.52 -9.02
N ILE A 66 -6.17 -20.79 -10.05
CA ILE A 66 -5.72 -19.44 -10.36
C ILE A 66 -6.19 -18.41 -9.32
N ALA A 67 -7.43 -18.52 -8.84
CA ALA A 67 -8.00 -17.58 -7.87
C ALA A 67 -7.18 -17.46 -6.55
N PRO A 68 -6.86 -18.56 -5.83
CA PRO A 68 -6.06 -18.45 -4.61
C PRO A 68 -4.62 -18.00 -4.90
N GLN A 69 -4.05 -18.38 -6.04
CA GLN A 69 -2.71 -17.94 -6.44
C GLN A 69 -2.67 -16.43 -6.70
N ALA A 70 -3.69 -15.88 -7.36
CA ALA A 70 -3.79 -14.45 -7.61
C ALA A 70 -3.86 -13.65 -6.30
N VAL A 71 -4.68 -14.10 -5.34
CA VAL A 71 -4.79 -13.47 -4.01
C VAL A 71 -3.48 -13.56 -3.23
N ALA A 72 -2.80 -14.71 -3.27
CA ALA A 72 -1.52 -14.88 -2.59
C ALA A 72 -0.43 -13.95 -3.18
N LEU A 73 -0.35 -13.87 -4.52
CA LEU A 73 0.61 -13.00 -5.20
C LEU A 73 0.31 -11.52 -4.98
N SER A 74 -0.96 -11.10 -5.04
CA SER A 74 -1.34 -9.71 -4.77
C SER A 74 -1.06 -9.33 -3.33
N THR A 75 -1.34 -10.22 -2.37
CA THR A 75 -1.06 -9.98 -0.95
C THR A 75 0.44 -9.87 -0.70
N GLY A 76 1.24 -10.78 -1.27
CA GLY A 76 2.70 -10.75 -1.16
C GLY A 76 3.31 -9.50 -1.79
N LEU A 77 2.82 -9.08 -2.96
CA LEU A 77 3.28 -7.86 -3.63
C LEU A 77 2.90 -6.61 -2.84
N SER A 78 1.65 -6.49 -2.37
CA SER A 78 1.20 -5.38 -1.54
C SER A 78 1.98 -5.30 -0.23
N ALA A 79 2.17 -6.43 0.46
CA ALA A 79 2.94 -6.49 1.70
C ALA A 79 4.41 -6.10 1.48
N GLY A 80 5.03 -6.57 0.39
CA GLY A 80 6.37 -6.17 -0.03
C GLY A 80 6.45 -4.67 -0.29
N PHE A 81 5.50 -4.12 -1.06
CA PHE A 81 5.46 -2.70 -1.37
C PHE A 81 5.32 -1.84 -0.11
N PHE A 82 4.38 -2.15 0.79
CA PHE A 82 4.23 -1.42 2.05
C PHE A 82 5.50 -1.51 2.91
N SER A 83 6.10 -2.70 3.00
CA SER A 83 7.36 -2.90 3.70
C SER A 83 8.49 -2.04 3.11
N MET A 84 8.59 -1.98 1.79
CA MET A 84 9.61 -1.20 1.08
C MET A 84 9.42 0.30 1.35
N VAL A 85 8.18 0.80 1.33
CA VAL A 85 7.86 2.20 1.62
C VAL A 85 8.17 2.55 3.07
N VAL A 86 7.78 1.71 4.03
CA VAL A 86 8.04 1.96 5.46
C VAL A 86 9.54 1.93 5.76
N PHE A 87 10.27 0.92 5.28
CA PHE A 87 11.73 0.88 5.51
C PHE A 87 12.48 1.95 4.71
N GLY A 88 12.01 2.32 3.52
CA GLY A 88 12.59 3.39 2.72
C GLY A 88 12.42 4.76 3.37
N THR A 89 11.22 5.05 3.87
CA THR A 89 10.96 6.29 4.62
C THR A 89 11.75 6.33 5.94
N CYS A 90 11.79 5.22 6.67
CA CYS A 90 12.60 5.05 7.87
C CYS A 90 14.09 5.34 7.62
N TRP A 91 14.63 4.85 6.49
CA TRP A 91 16.02 5.10 6.10
C TRP A 91 16.30 6.57 5.71
N ILE A 92 15.37 7.22 5.00
CA ILE A 92 15.52 8.63 4.59
C ILE A 92 15.48 9.58 5.80
N PHE A 93 14.63 9.29 6.78
CA PHE A 93 14.44 10.14 7.96
C PHE A 93 15.34 9.76 9.15
N ASP A 94 16.20 8.74 9.04
CA ASP A 94 17.13 8.25 10.09
C ASP A 94 16.38 7.95 11.42
N ILE A 95 15.18 7.37 11.30
CA ILE A 95 14.26 7.10 12.42
C ILE A 95 14.49 5.66 12.90
N ASN A 96 14.82 5.47 14.17
CA ASN A 96 15.13 4.11 14.68
C ASN A 96 14.08 3.59 15.69
N SER A 97 13.11 4.43 16.06
CA SER A 97 12.03 4.08 17.00
C SER A 97 10.63 4.23 16.39
N VAL A 98 9.72 3.34 16.78
CA VAL A 98 8.30 3.39 16.36
C VAL A 98 7.62 4.70 16.81
N GLN A 99 8.03 5.26 17.96
CA GLN A 99 7.52 6.54 18.44
C GLN A 99 8.02 7.72 17.60
N GLU A 100 9.29 7.68 17.18
CA GLU A 100 9.86 8.68 16.27
C GLU A 100 9.24 8.56 14.86
N PHE A 101 8.89 7.34 14.44
CA PHE A 101 8.21 7.10 13.18
C PHE A 101 6.81 7.68 13.17
N THR A 102 6.00 7.47 14.21
CA THR A 102 4.64 8.06 14.26
C THR A 102 4.69 9.59 14.36
N LEU A 103 5.63 10.15 15.11
CA LEU A 103 5.84 11.59 15.20
C LEU A 103 6.34 12.20 13.88
N GLY A 104 7.29 11.55 13.22
CA GLY A 104 7.78 11.95 11.89
C GLY A 104 6.71 11.84 10.81
N PHE A 105 5.98 10.72 10.81
CA PHE A 105 4.87 10.48 9.90
C PHE A 105 3.76 11.52 10.08
N LYS A 106 3.39 11.84 11.34
CA LYS A 106 2.41 12.90 11.64
C LYS A 106 2.88 14.28 11.17
N ARG A 107 4.17 14.59 11.28
CA ARG A 107 4.76 15.85 10.75
C ARG A 107 4.70 15.93 9.23
N VAL A 108 4.85 14.82 8.52
CA VAL A 108 4.72 14.78 7.06
C VAL A 108 3.25 14.82 6.62
N LEU A 109 2.37 14.16 7.38
CA LEU A 109 0.96 14.03 7.03
C LEU A 109 0.13 15.31 7.33
N SER A 110 0.43 16.03 8.42
CA SER A 110 -0.28 17.27 8.79
C SER A 110 -0.27 18.37 7.71
N PRO A 111 0.87 18.73 7.10
CA PRO A 111 0.89 19.71 6.01
C PRO A 111 0.26 19.16 4.72
N LEU A 112 0.25 17.82 4.55
CA LEU A 112 -0.43 17.19 3.42
C LEU A 112 -1.95 17.28 3.58
N SER A 113 -2.48 17.03 4.78
CA SER A 113 -3.91 17.15 5.07
C SER A 113 -4.39 18.60 4.95
N GLU A 114 -3.61 19.59 5.41
CA GLU A 114 -3.95 21.00 5.21
C GLU A 114 -3.92 21.39 3.73
N ARG A 115 -2.97 20.87 2.94
CA ARG A 115 -2.92 21.11 1.50
C ARG A 115 -4.04 20.42 0.74
N ILE A 116 -4.47 19.24 1.18
CA ILE A 116 -5.62 18.54 0.60
C ILE A 116 -6.91 19.27 0.97
N ALA A 117 -7.08 19.65 2.24
CA ALA A 117 -8.23 20.42 2.72
C ALA A 117 -8.37 21.78 2.03
N ASN A 118 -7.26 22.50 1.78
CA ASN A 118 -7.29 23.77 1.06
C ASN A 118 -7.48 23.63 -0.46
N LYS A 119 -7.26 22.44 -1.03
CA LYS A 119 -7.35 22.22 -2.50
C LYS A 119 -8.66 21.56 -2.91
N VAL A 120 -9.40 21.00 -1.94
CA VAL A 120 -10.81 20.67 -2.11
C VAL A 120 -11.55 22.02 -2.04
N PRO A 121 -12.21 22.48 -3.11
CA PRO A 121 -13.08 23.64 -3.00
C PRO A 121 -14.10 23.35 -1.87
N PRO A 122 -14.50 24.35 -1.07
CA PRO A 122 -15.60 24.13 -0.13
C PRO A 122 -16.74 23.51 -0.93
N MET A 123 -17.13 22.28 -0.59
CA MET A 123 -18.34 21.73 -1.18
C MET A 123 -19.42 22.74 -0.83
N GLU A 124 -20.14 23.26 -1.83
CA GLU A 124 -21.43 23.87 -1.54
C GLU A 124 -22.20 22.79 -0.80
N ASP A 125 -22.51 23.05 0.47
CA ASP A 125 -23.31 22.17 1.28
C ASP A 125 -24.69 22.12 0.63
N ASP A 126 -24.88 21.24 -0.34
CA ASP A 126 -26.19 20.93 -0.89
C ASP A 126 -27.06 20.52 0.29
N GLU A 127 -28.23 21.14 0.42
CA GLU A 127 -29.20 21.02 1.51
C GLU A 127 -29.44 19.54 1.90
N ALA A 128 -29.43 18.65 0.90
CA ALA A 128 -29.56 17.20 1.05
C ALA A 128 -28.45 16.55 1.90
N THR A 129 -27.23 17.07 1.89
CA THR A 129 -26.09 16.52 2.65
C THR A 129 -26.23 16.84 4.15
N SER A 130 -26.80 18.01 4.47
CA SER A 130 -27.05 18.43 5.85
C SER A 130 -28.20 17.64 6.50
N GLU A 131 -29.20 17.25 5.70
CA GLU A 131 -30.30 16.40 6.12
C GLU A 131 -29.82 14.98 6.43
N LEU A 132 -28.98 14.41 5.55
CA LEU A 132 -28.35 13.10 5.76
C LEU A 132 -27.44 13.09 7.00
N GLU A 133 -26.68 14.16 7.26
CA GLU A 133 -25.88 14.25 8.49
C GLU A 133 -26.74 14.24 9.76
N ASN A 134 -27.90 14.88 9.72
CA ASN A 134 -28.81 14.92 10.86
C ASN A 134 -29.48 13.55 11.08
N GLU A 135 -29.91 12.87 10.02
CA GLU A 135 -30.43 11.51 10.11
C GLU A 135 -29.39 10.51 10.64
N LEU A 136 -28.13 10.60 10.17
CA LEU A 136 -27.03 9.78 10.67
C LEU A 136 -26.71 10.05 12.14
N LYS A 137 -26.75 11.32 12.58
CA LYS A 137 -26.53 11.70 13.98
C LYS A 137 -27.66 11.20 14.89
N ASP A 138 -28.89 11.14 14.40
CA ASP A 138 -30.02 10.63 15.16
C ASP A 138 -29.94 9.10 15.29
N LEU A 139 -29.63 8.39 14.21
CA LEU A 139 -29.37 6.94 14.22
C LEU A 139 -28.26 6.55 15.20
N PHE A 140 -27.16 7.31 15.25
CA PHE A 140 -26.05 7.03 16.19
C PHE A 140 -26.36 7.42 17.64
N LYS A 141 -27.36 8.26 17.89
CA LYS A 141 -27.81 8.60 19.25
C LYS A 141 -28.83 7.61 19.78
N THR A 142 -29.62 6.99 18.91
CA THR A 142 -30.62 5.98 19.30
C THR A 142 -30.01 4.64 19.69
N ASP A 143 -28.76 4.34 19.27
CA ASP A 143 -28.07 3.08 19.57
C ASP A 143 -27.31 3.09 20.92
N LYS A 144 -27.85 3.77 21.95
CA LYS A 144 -27.30 3.82 23.31
C LYS A 144 -28.35 3.60 24.39
#